data_AF-A0A087FZF5-F1
#
_entry.id   AF-A0A087FZF5-F1
#
_cell.length_a   1.000
_cell.length_b   1.000
_cell.length_c   1.000
_cell.angle_alpha   90.00
_cell.angle_beta   90.00
_cell.angle_gamma   90.00
#
_symmetry.space_group_name_H-M   'P 1'
#
loop_
_entity.id
_entity.type
_entity.pdbx_description
1 polymer ?
#
loop_
_entity_poly.entity_id
_entity_poly.type
_entity_poly.pdbx_seq_one_letter_code
_entity_poly.pdbx_strand_id
1 'polypeptide(L)'
;DVPGLYNLAMAIIDYRGQRVVAQSVLPGILQGDKSDALLYGSVDNGKKICWNEDFHAKVLEAAKLLHIKEHSVIDASENVFKLAAPVECKGIVGSHNRHYLLDLMRVTPRDANYTGPESRFCVLRPELITLFCQAESKCKTKTEEGADVVSYPSNVSEDTCKGGDALINGEENGATTSDQKTLAEKQNIATHDSAAGSSESSKPCDEIAFYPNVFTDFTLGGNQEERAVDEANVKKVSSYLVDVVLPKFIEDLCSLEISPMDGQTLTEALHAHGVNVRYIGRVANGMKHLPHLWDLCLNE
;
A
#
# COMPACT_ATOMS: atom_id res chain seq x y z
N ASP A 1 5.42 -5.13 11.18
CA ASP A 1 5.07 -4.62 12.51
C ASP A 1 6.21 -3.86 13.14
N VAL A 2 5.89 -2.76 13.82
CA VAL A 2 6.88 -1.95 14.55
C VAL A 2 6.93 -2.41 16.01
N PRO A 3 8.10 -2.78 16.56
CA PRO A 3 8.22 -3.22 17.94
C PRO A 3 7.71 -2.15 18.93
N GLY A 4 6.83 -2.56 19.84
CA GLY A 4 6.35 -1.70 20.93
C GLY A 4 5.26 -0.70 20.55
N LEU A 5 4.77 -0.72 19.30
CA LEU A 5 3.56 -0.03 18.86
C LEU A 5 2.48 -1.06 18.52
N TYR A 6 1.30 -0.92 19.11
CA TYR A 6 0.22 -1.90 19.00
C TYR A 6 -1.07 -1.23 18.51
N ASN A 7 -1.92 -2.02 17.85
CA ASN A 7 -3.29 -1.64 17.54
C ASN A 7 -4.25 -2.51 18.37
N LEU A 8 -5.47 -2.01 18.55
CA LEU A 8 -6.52 -2.79 19.18
C LEU A 8 -7.12 -3.78 18.19
N ALA A 9 -7.62 -4.91 18.71
CA ALA A 9 -8.31 -5.87 17.86
C ALA A 9 -9.62 -5.22 17.38
N MET A 10 -9.84 -5.28 16.07
CA MET A 10 -11.06 -4.80 15.43
C MET A 10 -11.66 -5.92 14.58
N ALA A 11 -12.98 -6.05 14.62
CA ALA A 11 -13.74 -6.94 13.77
C ALA A 11 -14.89 -6.16 13.12
N ILE A 12 -15.13 -6.43 11.85
CA ILE A 12 -16.33 -5.97 11.15
C ILE A 12 -17.32 -7.13 11.19
N ILE A 13 -18.52 -6.88 11.71
CA ILE A 13 -19.56 -7.88 11.89
C ILE A 13 -20.77 -7.45 11.07
N ASP A 14 -21.13 -8.27 10.09
CA ASP A 14 -22.35 -8.08 9.31
C ASP A 14 -23.46 -8.95 9.91
N TYR A 15 -24.48 -8.31 10.49
CA TYR A 15 -25.60 -9.00 11.15
C TYR A 15 -26.93 -8.36 10.74
N ARG A 16 -27.81 -9.14 10.11
CA ARG A 16 -29.16 -8.71 9.66
C ARG A 16 -29.17 -7.41 8.85
N GLY A 17 -28.19 -7.25 7.95
CA GLY A 17 -28.05 -6.05 7.12
C GLY A 17 -27.47 -4.83 7.85
N GLN A 18 -27.00 -5.00 9.09
CA GLN A 18 -26.26 -3.99 9.83
C GLN A 18 -24.78 -4.36 9.84
N ARG A 19 -23.92 -3.42 9.50
CA ARG A 19 -22.46 -3.56 9.63
C ARG A 19 -22.00 -2.87 10.91
N VAL A 20 -21.50 -3.67 11.85
CA VAL A 20 -21.01 -3.20 13.16
C VAL A 20 -19.49 -3.30 13.19
N VAL A 21 -18.83 -2.22 13.59
CA VAL A 21 -17.40 -2.24 13.90
C VAL A 21 -17.26 -2.53 15.40
N ALA A 22 -16.75 -3.71 15.73
CA ALA A 22 -16.44 -4.09 17.10
C ALA A 22 -14.95 -3.91 17.37
N GLN A 23 -14.61 -3.14 18.40
CA GLN A 23 -13.23 -2.89 18.82
C GLN A 23 -13.02 -3.38 20.24
N SER A 24 -11.90 -4.05 20.50
CA SER A 24 -11.53 -4.47 21.84
C SER A 24 -11.31 -3.26 22.74
N VAL A 25 -11.70 -3.37 24.00
CA VAL A 25 -11.49 -2.32 25.00
C VAL A 25 -10.00 -2.18 25.29
N LEU A 26 -9.52 -0.93 25.37
CA LEU A 26 -8.15 -0.63 25.77
C LEU A 26 -7.89 -1.12 27.21
N PRO A 27 -6.84 -1.91 27.47
CA PRO A 27 -6.52 -2.33 28.84
C PRO A 27 -6.25 -1.14 29.77
N GLY A 28 -6.98 -1.08 30.89
CA GLY A 28 -6.88 -0.02 31.90
C GLY A 28 -7.96 1.05 31.83
N ILE A 29 -8.63 1.23 30.68
CA ILE A 29 -9.53 2.38 30.46
C ILE A 29 -10.74 2.36 31.41
N LEU A 30 -11.28 1.18 31.71
CA LEU A 30 -12.43 1.02 32.60
C LEU A 30 -12.05 1.08 34.08
N GLN A 31 -10.76 0.94 34.39
CA GLN A 31 -10.24 0.86 35.76
C GLN A 31 -9.84 2.23 36.32
N GLY A 32 -9.88 3.29 35.50
CA GLY A 32 -9.47 4.64 35.89
C GLY A 32 -7.96 4.78 36.11
N ASP A 33 -7.17 3.79 35.67
CA ASP A 33 -5.72 3.87 35.64
C ASP A 33 -5.26 4.85 34.54
N LYS A 34 -3.97 5.18 34.53
CA LYS A 34 -3.25 6.16 33.67
C LYS A 34 -3.49 6.09 32.14
N SER A 35 -4.39 5.23 31.67
CA SER A 35 -4.78 5.01 30.28
C SER A 35 -5.65 6.11 29.64
N ASP A 36 -6.12 7.12 30.38
CA ASP A 36 -6.86 8.25 29.78
C ASP A 36 -5.95 9.37 29.23
N ALA A 37 -4.64 9.28 29.45
CA ALA A 37 -3.70 10.29 28.96
C ALA A 37 -3.44 10.10 27.46
N LEU A 38 -4.07 10.94 26.64
CA LEU A 38 -3.69 11.12 25.24
C LEU A 38 -2.25 11.64 25.18
N LEU A 39 -1.34 10.85 24.60
CA LEU A 39 0.08 11.18 24.48
C LEU A 39 0.47 11.66 23.07
N TYR A 40 -0.34 11.33 22.06
CA TYR A 40 -0.02 11.64 20.68
C TYR A 40 -1.29 11.89 19.86
N GLY A 41 -1.32 12.99 19.10
CA GLY A 41 -2.44 13.39 18.25
C GLY A 41 -3.53 14.18 18.99
N SER A 42 -4.78 14.13 18.51
CA SER A 42 -5.85 15.01 18.98
C SER A 42 -7.21 14.31 19.07
N VAL A 43 -7.98 14.64 20.11
CA VAL A 43 -9.38 14.21 20.29
C VAL A 43 -10.37 15.27 19.79
N ASP A 44 -9.96 16.54 19.76
CA ASP A 44 -10.82 17.70 19.49
C ASP A 44 -10.61 18.26 18.08
N ASN A 45 -10.42 17.38 17.09
CA ASN A 45 -10.18 17.77 15.68
C ASN A 45 -9.04 18.80 15.54
N GLY A 46 -7.92 18.60 16.25
CA GLY A 46 -6.73 19.45 16.12
C GLY A 46 -6.77 20.76 16.91
N LYS A 47 -7.75 20.97 17.80
CA LYS A 47 -7.79 22.13 18.72
C LYS A 47 -6.85 22.03 19.92
N LYS A 48 -6.48 20.81 20.28
CA LYS A 48 -5.45 20.52 21.28
C LYS A 48 -4.66 19.32 20.78
N ILE A 49 -3.37 19.51 20.55
CA ILE A 49 -2.47 18.45 20.09
C ILE A 49 -1.60 18.00 21.25
N CYS A 50 -1.64 16.71 21.56
CA CYS A 50 -0.69 16.07 22.47
C CYS A 50 0.46 15.50 21.65
N TRP A 51 1.68 15.67 22.15
CA TRP A 51 2.89 15.17 21.49
C TRP A 51 3.88 14.64 22.52
N ASN A 52 4.47 13.48 22.23
CA ASN A 52 5.46 12.83 23.06
C ASN A 52 6.57 12.25 22.17
N GLU A 53 7.82 12.49 22.54
CA GLU A 53 9.02 12.14 21.76
C GLU A 53 9.19 10.63 21.60
N ASP A 54 9.10 9.86 22.69
CA ASP A 54 9.23 8.40 22.68
C ASP A 54 8.17 7.73 21.80
N PHE A 55 6.95 8.26 21.84
CA PHE A 55 5.84 7.79 21.00
C PHE A 55 6.07 8.16 19.54
N HIS A 56 6.51 9.40 19.29
CA HIS A 56 6.76 9.91 17.94
C HIS A 56 7.81 9.09 17.20
N ALA A 57 8.91 8.69 17.87
CA ALA A 57 9.95 7.84 17.26
C ALA A 57 9.37 6.51 16.72
N LYS A 58 8.50 5.86 17.48
CA LYS A 58 7.83 4.61 17.05
C LYS A 58 6.85 4.83 15.90
N VAL A 59 6.11 5.94 15.95
CA VAL A 59 5.19 6.32 14.86
C VAL A 59 5.97 6.66 13.59
N LEU A 60 7.15 7.26 13.70
CA LEU A 60 8.01 7.58 12.57
C LEU A 60 8.52 6.32 11.86
N GLU A 61 8.87 5.27 12.61
CA GLU A 61 9.18 3.96 12.04
C GLU A 61 7.98 3.36 11.27
N ALA A 62 6.78 3.47 11.85
CA ALA A 62 5.55 3.00 11.19
C ALA A 62 5.20 3.83 9.95
N ALA A 63 5.45 5.14 10.00
CA ALA A 63 5.18 6.08 8.93
C ALA A 63 6.03 5.79 7.69
N LYS A 64 7.31 5.44 7.87
CA LYS A 64 8.18 5.01 6.76
C LYS A 64 7.59 3.82 6.01
N LEU A 65 7.19 2.78 6.75
CA LEU A 65 6.58 1.57 6.16
C LEU A 65 5.25 1.85 5.43
N LEU A 66 4.52 2.88 5.83
CA LEU A 66 3.25 3.28 5.23
C LEU A 66 3.39 4.40 4.19
N HIS A 67 4.63 4.81 3.86
CA HIS A 67 4.92 5.93 2.97
C HIS A 67 4.23 7.24 3.42
N ILE A 68 4.29 7.56 4.71
CA ILE A 68 3.71 8.76 5.30
C ILE A 68 4.79 9.79 5.61
N LYS A 69 4.58 11.02 5.17
CA LYS A 69 5.48 12.14 5.39
C LYS A 69 5.30 12.71 6.80
N GLU A 70 6.42 12.95 7.49
CA GLU A 70 6.44 13.76 8.71
C GLU A 70 6.09 15.21 8.35
N HIS A 71 5.11 15.78 9.04
CA HIS A 71 4.52 17.06 8.70
C HIS A 71 4.31 17.90 9.95
N SER A 72 4.39 19.22 9.78
CA SER A 72 4.10 20.16 10.86
C SER A 72 2.61 20.46 10.91
N VAL A 73 2.03 20.51 12.10
CA VAL A 73 0.63 20.86 12.36
C VAL A 73 0.59 21.96 13.40
N ILE A 74 -0.29 22.93 13.20
CA ILE A 74 -0.47 24.05 14.11
C ILE A 74 -1.74 23.83 14.92
N ASP A 75 -1.61 23.93 16.24
CA ASP A 75 -2.72 23.83 17.17
C ASP A 75 -3.53 25.15 17.26
N ALA A 76 -4.71 25.15 17.89
CA ALA A 76 -5.51 26.37 18.10
C ALA A 76 -4.79 27.43 18.95
N SER A 77 -3.77 27.03 19.72
CA SER A 77 -2.89 27.92 20.47
C SER A 77 -1.64 28.38 19.68
N GLU A 78 -1.62 28.19 18.37
CA GLU A 78 -0.51 28.53 17.45
C GLU A 78 0.82 27.78 17.72
N ASN A 79 0.78 26.72 18.52
CA ASN A 79 1.94 25.85 18.74
C ASN A 79 2.15 24.91 17.55
N VAL A 80 3.40 24.77 17.11
CA VAL A 80 3.78 23.90 15.99
C VAL A 80 4.27 22.55 16.52
N PHE A 81 3.62 21.47 16.08
CA PHE A 81 3.98 20.09 16.40
C PHE A 81 4.34 19.32 15.14
N LYS A 82 5.31 18.41 15.22
CA LYS A 82 5.65 17.51 14.11
C LYS A 82 4.98 16.15 14.31
N LEU A 83 4.16 15.76 13.36
CA LEU A 83 3.42 14.50 13.38
C LEU A 83 3.77 13.67 12.14
N ALA A 84 3.88 12.37 12.33
CA ALA A 84 4.05 11.38 11.27
C ALA A 84 2.79 10.51 11.08
N ALA A 85 1.63 10.99 11.56
CA ALA A 85 0.34 10.32 11.46
C ALA A 85 -0.79 11.37 11.33
N PRO A 86 -2.02 10.99 10.97
CA PRO A 86 -3.15 11.92 10.89
C PRO A 86 -3.37 12.69 12.20
N VAL A 87 -3.86 13.93 12.13
CA VAL A 87 -4.07 14.76 13.34
C VAL A 87 -5.03 14.11 14.34
N GLU A 88 -6.03 13.39 13.82
CA GLU A 88 -7.05 12.70 14.62
C GLU A 88 -6.58 11.36 15.21
N CYS A 89 -5.35 10.91 14.92
CA CYS A 89 -4.86 9.69 15.54
C CYS A 89 -4.79 9.87 17.06
N LYS A 90 -4.97 8.78 17.80
CA LYS A 90 -4.87 8.80 19.27
C LYS A 90 -3.81 7.82 19.72
N GLY A 91 -2.71 8.34 20.24
CA GLY A 91 -1.70 7.56 20.93
C GLY A 91 -1.97 7.50 22.41
N ILE A 92 -2.18 6.30 22.93
CA ILE A 92 -2.53 6.04 24.33
C ILE A 92 -1.63 4.94 24.89
N VAL A 93 -1.26 5.00 26.16
CA VAL A 93 -0.54 3.91 26.84
C VAL A 93 -1.52 3.12 27.70
N GLY A 94 -1.62 1.81 27.43
CA GLY A 94 -2.45 0.92 28.25
C GLY A 94 -1.81 0.64 29.62
N SER A 95 -2.60 0.07 30.55
CA SER A 95 -2.16 -0.22 31.94
C SER A 95 -0.93 -1.12 32.06
N HIS A 96 -0.63 -1.92 31.04
CA HIS A 96 0.58 -2.77 30.94
C HIS A 96 1.75 -2.06 30.25
N ASN A 97 1.78 -0.73 30.20
CA ASN A 97 2.84 0.07 29.55
C ASN A 97 3.12 -0.27 28.07
N ARG A 98 2.09 -0.71 27.31
CA ARG A 98 2.24 -0.83 25.84
C ARG A 98 1.56 0.36 25.16
N HIS A 99 2.18 0.82 24.08
CA HIS A 99 1.72 1.97 23.31
C HIS A 99 0.71 1.53 22.27
N TYR A 100 -0.47 2.12 22.31
CA TYR A 100 -1.54 1.87 21.36
C TYR A 100 -1.73 3.08 20.46
N LEU A 101 -1.85 2.83 19.17
CA LEU A 101 -2.26 3.83 18.19
C LEU A 101 -3.68 3.50 17.72
N LEU A 102 -4.56 4.47 17.82
CA LEU A 102 -5.98 4.36 17.47
C LEU A 102 -6.35 5.42 16.42
N ASP A 103 -7.56 5.28 15.87
CA ASP A 103 -8.17 6.21 14.92
C ASP A 103 -7.34 6.41 13.64
N LEU A 104 -6.95 5.27 13.03
CA LEU A 104 -6.16 5.21 11.80
C LEU A 104 -6.99 5.28 10.50
N MET A 105 -8.25 5.72 10.58
CA MET A 105 -9.17 5.71 9.43
C MET A 105 -8.69 6.55 8.24
N ARG A 106 -7.80 7.53 8.48
CA ARG A 106 -7.25 8.43 7.46
C ARG A 106 -5.73 8.35 7.33
N VAL A 107 -5.16 7.18 7.63
CA VAL A 107 -3.70 6.96 7.60
C VAL A 107 -3.12 7.11 6.19
N THR A 108 -3.88 6.74 5.16
CA THR A 108 -3.53 6.94 3.76
C THR A 108 -4.07 8.28 3.22
N PRO A 109 -3.41 8.85 2.19
CA PRO A 109 -3.85 10.09 1.56
C PRO A 109 -5.30 10.01 1.04
N ARG A 110 -5.99 11.15 1.10
CA ARG A 110 -7.32 11.31 0.53
C ARG A 110 -7.27 11.20 -0.99
N ASP A 111 -8.32 10.64 -1.58
CA ASP A 111 -8.50 10.61 -3.02
C ASP A 111 -8.92 11.99 -3.56
N ALA A 112 -8.09 12.59 -4.40
CA ALA A 112 -8.34 13.90 -4.98
C ALA A 112 -9.51 13.92 -5.97
N ASN A 113 -9.96 12.76 -6.47
CA ASN A 113 -11.11 12.69 -7.37
C ASN A 113 -12.45 12.93 -6.65
N TYR A 114 -12.47 12.90 -5.31
CA TYR A 114 -13.69 13.09 -4.52
C TYR A 114 -13.43 14.01 -3.33
N THR A 115 -13.61 15.31 -3.55
CA THR A 115 -13.35 16.39 -2.60
C THR A 115 -14.61 16.98 -1.96
N GLY A 116 -15.78 16.39 -2.21
CA GLY A 116 -17.05 16.84 -1.65
C GLY A 116 -17.14 16.74 -0.12
N PRO A 117 -18.10 17.46 0.51
CA PRO A 117 -18.29 17.42 1.96
C PRO A 117 -18.68 16.03 2.48
N GLU A 118 -19.34 15.22 1.64
CA GLU A 118 -19.72 13.82 1.95
C GLU A 118 -18.55 12.82 1.76
N SER A 119 -17.47 13.22 1.10
CA SER A 119 -16.33 12.33 0.76
C SER A 119 -15.13 12.50 1.69
N ARG A 120 -15.36 12.91 2.95
CA ARG A 120 -14.28 13.16 3.92
C ARG A 120 -13.44 11.91 4.23
N PHE A 121 -14.04 10.72 4.15
CA PHE A 121 -13.40 9.44 4.42
C PHE A 121 -13.00 8.69 3.15
N CYS A 122 -13.06 9.34 1.99
CA CYS A 122 -12.63 8.76 0.72
C CYS A 122 -11.10 8.76 0.62
N VAL A 123 -10.46 7.78 1.24
CA VAL A 123 -9.01 7.59 1.21
C VAL A 123 -8.58 6.57 0.16
N LEU A 124 -7.36 6.73 -0.32
CA LEU A 124 -6.70 5.80 -1.23
C LEU A 124 -6.26 4.55 -0.46
N ARG A 125 -6.22 3.42 -1.15
CA ARG A 125 -5.80 2.15 -0.58
C ARG A 125 -4.26 2.07 -0.42
N PRO A 126 -3.72 1.46 0.65
CA PRO A 126 -2.28 1.26 0.80
C PRO A 126 -1.65 0.50 -0.37
N GLU A 127 -2.36 -0.48 -0.93
CA GLU A 127 -1.88 -1.29 -2.05
C GLU A 127 -1.61 -0.42 -3.30
N LEU A 128 -2.45 0.60 -3.54
CA LEU A 128 -2.24 1.56 -4.63
C LEU A 128 -0.97 2.39 -4.43
N ILE A 129 -0.70 2.81 -3.19
CA ILE A 129 0.46 3.62 -2.85
C ILE A 129 1.73 2.81 -3.10
N THR A 130 1.75 1.55 -2.66
CA THR A 130 2.87 0.64 -2.94
C THR A 130 3.08 0.44 -4.45
N LEU A 131 2.00 0.24 -5.22
CA LEU A 131 2.08 0.13 -6.68
C LEU A 131 2.62 1.41 -7.33
N PHE A 132 2.18 2.58 -6.88
CA PHE A 132 2.65 3.87 -7.39
C PHE A 132 4.13 4.09 -7.09
N CYS A 133 4.57 3.84 -5.85
CA CYS A 133 5.98 3.92 -5.47
C CYS A 133 6.85 3.02 -6.35
N GLN A 134 6.42 1.77 -6.59
CA GLN A 134 7.13 0.85 -7.49
C GLN A 134 7.16 1.34 -8.94
N ALA A 135 6.07 1.94 -9.44
CA ALA A 135 5.99 2.46 -10.80
C ALA A 135 6.91 3.67 -11.01
N GLU A 136 6.97 4.58 -10.05
CA GLU A 136 7.85 5.75 -10.08
C GLU A 136 9.32 5.35 -10.00
N SER A 137 9.68 4.37 -9.15
CA SER A 137 11.04 3.83 -9.10
C SER A 137 11.45 3.21 -10.45
N LYS A 138 10.56 2.47 -11.11
CA LYS A 138 10.81 1.90 -12.46
C LYS A 138 10.94 2.96 -13.55
N CYS A 139 10.28 4.11 -13.41
CA CYS A 139 10.32 5.20 -14.38
C CYS A 139 11.60 6.05 -14.23
N LYS A 140 12.05 6.28 -12.99
CA LYS A 140 13.32 6.97 -12.69
C LYS A 140 14.53 6.19 -13.22
N THR A 141 14.58 4.87 -13.05
CA THR A 141 15.69 4.05 -13.58
C THR A 141 15.78 4.04 -15.11
N LYS A 142 14.63 4.05 -15.80
CA LYS A 142 14.59 4.18 -17.28
C LYS A 142 15.08 5.54 -17.80
N THR A 143 15.06 6.58 -16.97
CA THR A 143 15.52 7.93 -17.36
C THR A 143 17.04 8.08 -17.20
N GLU A 144 17.69 7.26 -16.36
CA GLU A 144 19.14 7.27 -16.16
C GLU A 144 19.90 6.34 -17.14
N GLU A 145 19.23 5.35 -17.75
CA GLU A 145 19.82 4.45 -18.75
C GLU A 145 19.59 4.88 -20.22
N GLY A 146 19.00 6.07 -20.44
CA GLY A 146 18.57 6.55 -21.76
C GLY A 146 19.53 7.55 -22.42
N ALA A 147 20.79 7.17 -22.61
CA ALA A 147 21.72 7.87 -23.51
C ALA A 147 22.50 6.86 -24.38
N ASP A 148 21.79 6.08 -25.18
CA ASP A 148 22.31 5.60 -26.47
C ASP A 148 21.14 5.28 -27.42
N VAL A 149 21.20 5.91 -28.59
CA VAL A 149 20.22 5.81 -29.69
C VAL A 149 20.56 4.59 -30.54
N VAL A 150 19.60 3.70 -30.87
CA VAL A 150 19.40 3.17 -32.24
C VAL A 150 17.95 2.68 -32.44
N SER A 151 17.42 3.15 -33.57
CA SER A 151 16.20 2.92 -34.34
C SER A 151 15.45 1.58 -34.29
N TYR A 152 14.11 1.70 -34.35
CA TYR A 152 13.19 0.72 -34.93
C TYR A 152 13.50 0.44 -36.42
N PRO A 153 13.15 -0.76 -36.91
CA PRO A 153 12.46 -0.80 -38.19
C PRO A 153 11.16 -1.59 -38.11
N SER A 154 10.09 -0.93 -38.53
CA SER A 154 8.86 -1.54 -39.02
C SER A 154 9.16 -2.37 -40.27
N ASN A 155 8.51 -3.53 -40.43
CA ASN A 155 8.02 -3.97 -41.73
C ASN A 155 6.89 -4.99 -41.54
N VAL A 156 5.75 -4.68 -42.17
CA VAL A 156 4.60 -5.55 -42.36
C VAL A 156 4.72 -6.17 -43.74
N SER A 157 4.50 -7.48 -43.87
CA SER A 157 3.91 -8.07 -45.08
C SER A 157 3.26 -9.43 -44.77
N GLU A 158 1.99 -9.54 -45.20
CA GLU A 158 1.15 -10.73 -45.28
C GLU A 158 1.75 -11.79 -46.24
N ASP A 159 1.52 -13.09 -46.01
CA ASP A 159 0.44 -13.88 -46.64
C ASP A 159 0.71 -15.41 -46.74
N THR A 160 -0.35 -16.20 -46.53
CA THR A 160 -0.66 -17.59 -47.02
C THR A 160 0.16 -18.87 -46.73
N CYS A 161 -0.49 -19.78 -45.97
CA CYS A 161 -0.89 -21.19 -46.22
C CYS A 161 0.05 -22.34 -46.73
N LYS A 162 0.00 -23.45 -45.95
CA LYS A 162 -0.18 -24.91 -46.27
C LYS A 162 0.99 -25.89 -46.54
N GLY A 163 0.88 -27.06 -45.86
CA GLY A 163 1.39 -28.42 -46.18
C GLY A 163 2.75 -28.75 -45.54
N GLY A 164 3.04 -29.91 -44.91
CA GLY A 164 2.45 -31.25 -44.82
C GLY A 164 3.60 -32.29 -44.81
N ASP A 165 3.43 -33.40 -44.08
CA ASP A 165 4.27 -34.63 -43.98
C ASP A 165 5.51 -34.63 -43.05
N ALA A 166 5.92 -35.71 -42.37
CA ALA A 166 5.35 -37.01 -41.95
C ALA A 166 6.41 -37.71 -41.04
N LEU A 167 5.97 -38.68 -40.24
CA LEU A 167 6.69 -39.46 -39.21
C LEU A 167 7.93 -40.24 -39.69
N ILE A 168 8.80 -40.69 -38.75
CA ILE A 168 9.12 -42.12 -38.47
C ILE A 168 9.88 -42.28 -37.12
N ASN A 169 9.59 -43.43 -36.47
CA ASN A 169 9.88 -43.95 -35.14
C ASN A 169 11.35 -44.31 -34.79
N GLY A 170 11.60 -44.59 -33.50
CA GLY A 170 12.62 -45.54 -33.04
C GLY A 170 12.90 -45.51 -31.53
N GLU A 171 12.39 -46.51 -30.79
CA GLU A 171 12.64 -46.79 -29.37
C GLU A 171 14.02 -47.44 -29.13
N GLU A 172 14.60 -47.32 -27.91
CA GLU A 172 14.96 -48.47 -27.05
C GLU A 172 15.62 -48.06 -25.70
N ASN A 173 14.95 -48.49 -24.61
CA ASN A 173 15.42 -49.18 -23.39
C ASN A 173 16.75 -48.85 -22.68
N GLY A 174 16.67 -48.76 -21.33
CA GLY A 174 17.76 -49.15 -20.43
C GLY A 174 17.73 -48.54 -19.03
N ALA A 175 17.15 -49.26 -18.07
CA ALA A 175 17.09 -48.91 -16.64
C ALA A 175 18.44 -49.08 -15.90
N THR A 176 18.52 -48.51 -14.68
CA THR A 176 18.77 -49.21 -13.37
C THR A 176 19.74 -48.44 -12.44
N THR A 177 19.26 -48.15 -11.20
CA THR A 177 19.97 -48.14 -9.88
C THR A 177 21.19 -47.22 -9.61
N SER A 178 21.60 -46.83 -8.40
CA SER A 178 21.04 -46.57 -7.06
C SER A 178 22.27 -46.36 -6.14
N ASP A 179 22.27 -45.28 -5.36
CA ASP A 179 22.84 -45.14 -4.00
C ASP A 179 24.31 -45.45 -3.63
N GLN A 180 24.97 -44.37 -3.17
CA GLN A 180 25.66 -44.20 -1.86
C GLN A 180 26.86 -45.07 -1.46
N LYS A 181 27.98 -44.41 -1.09
CA LYS A 181 28.49 -44.43 0.32
C LYS A 181 29.61 -43.45 0.64
N THR A 182 29.49 -42.95 1.86
CA THR A 182 30.18 -41.96 2.71
C THR A 182 31.52 -42.43 3.31
N LEU A 183 32.32 -41.48 3.84
CA LEU A 183 33.20 -41.50 5.08
C LEU A 183 34.47 -40.63 4.83
N ALA A 184 35.03 -39.77 5.70
CA ALA A 184 34.87 -39.51 7.14
C ALA A 184 35.51 -38.15 7.56
N GLU A 185 35.09 -37.69 8.74
CA GLU A 185 35.49 -36.65 9.71
C GLU A 185 36.93 -36.03 9.72
N LYS A 186 37.04 -34.72 10.03
CA LYS A 186 37.53 -34.18 11.34
C LYS A 186 37.71 -32.64 11.37
N GLN A 187 37.46 -32.08 12.56
CA GLN A 187 37.58 -30.67 12.96
C GLN A 187 39.05 -30.18 13.04
N ASN A 188 39.31 -28.88 12.81
CA ASN A 188 39.94 -27.97 13.78
C ASN A 188 40.11 -26.51 13.27
N ILE A 189 40.13 -25.61 14.26
CA ILE A 189 40.05 -24.14 14.25
C ILE A 189 41.41 -23.47 14.04
N ALA A 190 41.49 -22.38 13.24
CA ALA A 190 42.21 -21.11 13.54
C ALA A 190 42.24 -20.14 12.33
N THR A 191 41.54 -19.00 12.48
CA THR A 191 41.84 -17.60 12.05
C THR A 191 42.89 -17.32 10.96
N HIS A 192 42.47 -16.69 9.85
CA HIS A 192 42.82 -15.30 9.48
C HIS A 192 41.98 -14.81 8.26
N ASP A 193 41.13 -13.80 8.52
CA ASP A 193 40.96 -12.55 7.76
C ASP A 193 40.71 -12.49 6.23
N SER A 194 39.74 -11.63 5.89
CA SER A 194 39.52 -10.90 4.62
C SER A 194 39.00 -11.64 3.37
N ALA A 195 37.68 -11.55 3.16
CA ALA A 195 37.08 -11.33 1.83
C ALA A 195 35.75 -10.58 1.98
N ALA A 196 35.76 -9.31 1.59
CA ALA A 196 34.61 -8.43 1.49
C ALA A 196 33.79 -8.71 0.23
N GLY A 197 32.49 -8.35 0.26
CA GLY A 197 31.61 -8.22 -0.89
C GLY A 197 30.34 -9.08 -0.75
N SER A 198 29.13 -8.56 -0.64
CA SER A 198 28.65 -7.18 -0.73
C SER A 198 27.31 -7.12 -0.01
N SER A 199 27.29 -6.44 1.12
CA SER A 199 26.08 -5.82 1.67
C SER A 199 25.63 -4.79 0.63
N GLU A 200 24.60 -5.10 -0.16
CA GLU A 200 23.90 -4.08 -0.90
C GLU A 200 23.20 -3.17 0.11
N SER A 201 23.93 -2.13 0.54
CA SER A 201 23.29 -0.90 0.97
C SER A 201 22.54 -0.37 -0.23
N SER A 202 21.26 -0.72 -0.36
CA SER A 202 20.36 0.00 -1.23
C SER A 202 20.43 1.45 -0.78
N LYS A 203 20.93 2.33 -1.65
CA LYS A 203 20.76 3.78 -1.52
C LYS A 203 19.29 4.01 -1.10
N PRO A 204 18.99 4.90 -0.15
CA PRO A 204 17.60 5.26 0.10
C PRO A 204 17.07 5.85 -1.21
N CYS A 205 16.34 5.05 -1.98
CA CYS A 205 15.52 5.56 -3.06
C CYS A 205 14.61 6.59 -2.39
N ASP A 206 14.53 7.82 -2.91
CA ASP A 206 13.67 8.86 -2.34
C ASP A 206 12.30 8.28 -2.08
N GLU A 207 12.03 7.95 -0.81
CA GLU A 207 10.86 7.19 -0.42
C GLU A 207 9.71 8.17 -0.56
N ILE A 208 8.91 7.98 -1.62
CA ILE A 208 7.80 8.89 -1.91
C ILE A 208 6.84 8.81 -0.75
N ALA A 209 6.80 9.88 0.05
CA ALA A 209 6.01 9.95 1.25
C ALA A 209 4.83 10.91 1.04
N PHE A 210 3.65 10.49 1.48
CA PHE A 210 2.40 11.22 1.30
C PHE A 210 1.98 11.89 2.58
N TYR A 211 1.40 13.08 2.45
CA TYR A 211 0.83 13.78 3.57
C TYR A 211 -0.66 13.40 3.74
N PRO A 212 -1.08 12.75 4.85
CA PRO A 212 -2.45 12.24 4.97
C PRO A 212 -3.53 13.32 5.18
N ASN A 213 -3.16 14.49 5.72
CA ASN A 213 -4.10 15.56 6.04
C ASN A 213 -4.28 16.57 4.88
N VAL A 214 -3.77 16.28 3.69
CA VAL A 214 -4.00 17.11 2.50
C VAL A 214 -5.51 17.11 2.18
N PHE A 215 -6.05 18.29 1.83
CA PHE A 215 -7.49 18.53 1.65
C PHE A 215 -8.37 18.37 2.90
N THR A 216 -7.81 18.60 4.09
CA THR A 216 -8.57 18.64 5.35
C THR A 216 -8.64 20.05 5.92
N ASP A 217 -9.62 20.30 6.79
CA ASP A 217 -9.88 21.62 7.38
C ASP A 217 -8.85 22.03 8.46
N PHE A 218 -7.79 21.25 8.67
CA PHE A 218 -6.78 21.55 9.69
C PHE A 218 -5.82 22.64 9.24
N THR A 219 -5.36 23.42 10.22
CA THR A 219 -4.25 24.36 10.07
C THR A 219 -2.93 23.60 9.93
N LEU A 220 -2.62 23.22 8.69
CA LEU A 220 -1.35 22.57 8.34
C LEU A 220 -0.22 23.57 8.64
N GLY A 221 0.84 23.14 9.30
CA GLY A 221 2.10 23.89 9.35
C GLY A 221 2.85 23.77 8.02
N GLY A 222 3.81 24.66 7.77
CA GLY A 222 4.67 24.63 6.57
C GLY A 222 4.43 25.75 5.56
N ASN A 223 5.35 25.86 4.61
CA ASN A 223 5.28 26.89 3.57
C ASN A 223 4.17 26.58 2.56
N GLN A 224 3.57 27.62 1.96
CA GLN A 224 2.51 27.45 0.96
C GLN A 224 2.98 26.60 -0.25
N GLU A 225 4.26 26.68 -0.57
CA GLU A 225 4.89 25.91 -1.65
C GLU A 225 4.96 24.41 -1.33
N GLU A 226 5.33 24.04 -0.10
CA GLU A 226 5.39 22.63 0.34
C GLU A 226 4.00 21.98 0.30
N ARG A 227 2.97 22.73 0.72
CA ARG A 227 1.58 22.27 0.64
C ARG A 227 1.14 22.04 -0.80
N ALA A 228 1.51 22.94 -1.71
CA ALA A 228 1.18 22.79 -3.12
C ALA A 228 1.87 21.56 -3.76
N VAL A 229 3.12 21.27 -3.35
CA VAL A 229 3.83 20.05 -3.77
C VAL A 229 3.13 18.80 -3.23
N ASP A 230 2.75 18.79 -1.95
CA ASP A 230 2.06 17.65 -1.34
C ASP A 230 0.66 17.43 -1.98
N GLU A 231 -0.07 18.50 -2.29
CA GLU A 231 -1.32 18.44 -3.06
C GLU A 231 -1.12 17.88 -4.47
N ALA A 232 -0.06 18.30 -5.16
CA ALA A 232 0.27 17.80 -6.49
C ALA A 232 0.62 16.30 -6.46
N ASN A 233 1.35 15.84 -5.44
CA ASN A 233 1.67 14.42 -5.25
C ASN A 233 0.40 13.57 -5.04
N VAL A 234 -0.52 14.01 -4.19
CA VAL A 234 -1.79 13.30 -3.96
C VAL A 234 -2.66 13.29 -5.22
N LYS A 235 -2.71 14.40 -5.95
CA LYS A 235 -3.39 14.46 -7.27
C LYS A 235 -2.75 13.51 -8.27
N LYS A 236 -1.43 13.43 -8.33
CA LYS A 236 -0.69 12.53 -9.23
C LYS A 236 -1.06 11.06 -8.98
N VAL A 237 -1.12 10.61 -7.71
CA VAL A 237 -1.56 9.24 -7.38
C VAL A 237 -3.03 9.02 -7.73
N SER A 238 -3.87 10.02 -7.47
CA SER A 238 -5.31 9.93 -7.77
C SER A 238 -5.58 9.84 -9.28
N SER A 239 -4.81 10.55 -10.10
CA SER A 239 -4.82 10.43 -11.57
C SER A 239 -4.24 9.09 -12.02
N TYR A 240 -3.14 8.62 -11.42
CA TYR A 240 -2.56 7.31 -11.73
C TYR A 240 -3.56 6.15 -11.53
N LEU A 241 -4.37 6.22 -10.47
CA LEU A 241 -5.45 5.26 -10.24
C LEU A 241 -6.43 5.22 -11.43
N VAL A 242 -6.86 6.39 -11.89
CA VAL A 242 -7.90 6.50 -12.93
C VAL A 242 -7.36 6.22 -14.33
N ASP A 243 -6.16 6.72 -14.64
CA ASP A 243 -5.62 6.73 -16.00
C ASP A 243 -4.80 5.48 -16.33
N VAL A 244 -4.24 4.82 -15.31
CA VAL A 244 -3.34 3.66 -15.51
C VAL A 244 -3.89 2.40 -14.84
N VAL A 245 -4.20 2.46 -13.54
CA VAL A 245 -4.57 1.26 -12.78
C VAL A 245 -5.95 0.74 -13.19
N LEU A 246 -6.95 1.62 -13.32
CA LEU A 246 -8.30 1.20 -13.71
C LEU A 246 -8.34 0.57 -15.12
N PRO A 247 -7.78 1.18 -16.19
CA PRO A 247 -7.76 0.56 -17.51
C PRO A 247 -7.01 -0.76 -17.52
N LYS A 248 -5.86 -0.84 -16.82
CA LYS A 248 -5.11 -2.08 -16.70
C LYS A 248 -5.92 -3.18 -16.02
N PHE A 249 -6.59 -2.86 -14.92
CA PHE A 249 -7.44 -3.83 -14.23
C PHE A 249 -8.60 -4.33 -15.11
N ILE A 250 -9.19 -3.44 -15.92
CA ILE A 250 -10.22 -3.83 -16.91
C ILE A 250 -9.62 -4.75 -17.98
N GLU A 251 -8.42 -4.46 -18.46
CA GLU A 251 -7.70 -5.31 -19.41
C GLU A 251 -7.41 -6.69 -18.81
N ASP A 252 -6.92 -6.76 -17.57
CA ASP A 252 -6.62 -7.99 -16.85
C ASP A 252 -7.89 -8.86 -16.63
N LEU A 253 -9.05 -8.24 -16.44
CA LEU A 253 -10.35 -8.93 -16.40
C LEU A 253 -10.78 -9.45 -17.79
N CYS A 254 -10.47 -8.69 -18.85
CA CYS A 254 -10.83 -9.06 -20.22
C CYS A 254 -9.91 -10.16 -20.78
N SER A 255 -8.65 -10.17 -20.39
CA SER A 255 -7.66 -11.21 -20.73
C SER A 255 -7.83 -12.49 -19.92
N LEU A 256 -8.75 -12.51 -18.95
CA LEU A 256 -9.01 -13.61 -18.02
C LEU A 256 -7.82 -13.94 -17.10
N GLU A 257 -6.87 -13.00 -16.93
CA GLU A 257 -5.84 -13.12 -15.89
C GLU A 257 -6.46 -13.06 -14.49
N ILE A 258 -7.53 -12.26 -14.36
CA ILE A 258 -8.36 -12.17 -13.16
C ILE A 258 -9.77 -12.61 -13.54
N SER A 259 -10.26 -13.67 -12.93
CA SER A 259 -11.60 -14.19 -13.18
C SER A 259 -12.35 -14.38 -11.86
N PRO A 260 -13.01 -13.33 -11.34
CA PRO A 260 -13.78 -13.42 -10.13
C PRO A 260 -15.05 -14.23 -10.37
N MET A 261 -15.30 -15.21 -9.52
CA MET A 261 -16.48 -16.10 -9.61
C MET A 261 -17.68 -15.56 -8.83
N ASP A 262 -17.42 -14.73 -7.81
CA ASP A 262 -18.42 -14.09 -6.96
C ASP A 262 -17.99 -12.67 -6.60
N GLY A 263 -18.91 -11.91 -5.98
CA GLY A 263 -18.68 -10.51 -5.65
C GLY A 263 -17.65 -10.30 -4.55
N GLN A 264 -17.49 -11.28 -3.66
CA GLN A 264 -16.41 -11.28 -2.67
C GLN A 264 -15.04 -11.37 -3.37
N THR A 265 -14.85 -12.32 -4.28
CA THR A 265 -13.60 -12.45 -5.04
C THR A 265 -13.35 -11.21 -5.90
N LEU A 266 -14.39 -10.61 -6.49
CA LEU A 266 -14.28 -9.35 -7.23
C LEU A 266 -13.79 -8.20 -6.33
N THR A 267 -14.37 -8.08 -5.13
CA THR A 267 -13.99 -7.06 -4.14
C THR A 267 -12.55 -7.27 -3.67
N GLU A 268 -12.15 -8.51 -3.41
CA GLU A 268 -10.78 -8.87 -3.04
C GLU A 268 -9.80 -8.54 -4.18
N ALA A 269 -10.15 -8.85 -5.43
CA ALA A 269 -9.34 -8.53 -6.61
C ALA A 269 -9.18 -7.01 -6.81
N LEU A 270 -10.26 -6.24 -6.67
CA LEU A 270 -10.22 -4.77 -6.70
C LEU A 270 -9.26 -4.24 -5.64
N HIS A 271 -9.39 -4.72 -4.41
CA HIS A 271 -8.55 -4.31 -3.28
C HIS A 271 -7.08 -4.67 -3.47
N ALA A 272 -6.79 -5.86 -4.01
CA ALA A 272 -5.42 -6.31 -4.31
C ALA A 272 -4.73 -5.39 -5.34
N HIS A 273 -5.50 -4.82 -6.27
CA HIS A 273 -5.01 -3.85 -7.26
C HIS A 273 -5.04 -2.40 -6.75
N GLY A 274 -5.38 -2.18 -5.47
CA GLY A 274 -5.46 -0.85 -4.87
C GLY A 274 -6.68 -0.04 -5.31
N VAL A 275 -7.68 -0.68 -5.90
CA VAL A 275 -8.92 -0.05 -6.35
C VAL A 275 -9.97 -0.14 -5.25
N ASN A 276 -10.49 1.01 -4.79
CA ASN A 276 -11.63 1.03 -3.89
C ASN A 276 -12.93 0.63 -4.64
N VAL A 277 -13.83 -0.11 -3.99
CA VAL A 277 -15.14 -0.53 -4.53
C VAL A 277 -15.98 0.63 -5.09
N ARG A 278 -15.81 1.85 -4.59
CA ARG A 278 -16.43 3.07 -5.18
C ARG A 278 -16.22 3.25 -6.69
N TYR A 279 -15.12 2.70 -7.24
CA TYR A 279 -14.81 2.76 -8.67
C TYR A 279 -15.42 1.61 -9.46
N ILE A 280 -16.17 0.70 -8.84
CA ILE A 280 -16.83 -0.43 -9.50
C ILE A 280 -17.75 0.02 -10.62
N GLY A 281 -18.44 1.15 -10.49
CA GLY A 281 -19.25 1.72 -11.56
C GLY A 281 -18.44 2.11 -12.81
N ARG A 282 -17.17 2.51 -12.66
CA ARG A 282 -16.27 2.75 -13.79
C ARG A 282 -15.77 1.45 -14.41
N VAL A 283 -15.44 0.47 -13.57
CA VAL A 283 -15.03 -0.87 -14.01
C VAL A 283 -16.16 -1.53 -14.81
N ALA A 284 -17.37 -1.54 -14.26
CA ALA A 284 -18.57 -1.99 -14.95
C ALA A 284 -18.64 -1.33 -16.33
N ASN A 285 -18.58 0.00 -16.43
CA ASN A 285 -18.64 0.69 -17.73
C ASN A 285 -17.63 0.21 -18.78
N GLY A 286 -16.44 -0.25 -18.38
CA GLY A 286 -15.48 -0.90 -19.28
C GLY A 286 -15.86 -2.33 -19.69
N MET A 287 -16.57 -3.06 -18.81
CA MET A 287 -16.93 -4.47 -18.96
C MET A 287 -18.27 -4.72 -19.65
N LYS A 288 -18.91 -3.70 -20.26
CA LYS A 288 -20.21 -3.84 -20.96
C LYS A 288 -20.24 -4.93 -22.05
N HIS A 289 -19.09 -5.27 -22.59
CA HIS A 289 -18.93 -6.29 -23.62
C HIS A 289 -18.88 -7.72 -23.05
N LEU A 290 -18.74 -7.89 -21.73
CA LEU A 290 -18.72 -9.16 -21.01
C LEU A 290 -19.91 -9.22 -20.02
N PRO A 291 -21.06 -9.79 -20.42
CA PRO A 291 -22.30 -9.74 -19.63
C PRO A 291 -22.16 -10.34 -18.23
N HIS A 292 -21.42 -11.45 -18.10
CA HIS A 292 -21.25 -12.14 -16.82
C HIS A 292 -20.52 -11.30 -15.77
N LEU A 293 -19.45 -10.58 -16.15
CA LEU A 293 -18.72 -9.68 -15.25
C LEU A 293 -19.46 -8.37 -15.02
N TRP A 294 -20.18 -7.87 -16.03
CA TRP A 294 -21.06 -6.72 -15.89
C TRP A 294 -22.16 -6.96 -14.85
N ASP A 295 -22.87 -8.09 -14.95
CA ASP A 295 -23.90 -8.47 -14.00
C ASP A 295 -23.33 -8.66 -12.59
N LEU A 296 -22.13 -9.23 -12.49
CA LEU A 296 -21.42 -9.35 -11.20
C LEU A 296 -21.14 -7.98 -10.57
N CYS A 297 -20.69 -7.01 -11.37
CA CYS A 297 -20.43 -5.65 -10.89
C CYS A 297 -21.71 -4.88 -10.51
N LEU A 298 -22.87 -5.26 -11.04
CA LEU A 298 -24.16 -4.62 -10.70
C LEU A 298 -24.77 -5.17 -9.41
N ASN A 299 -24.43 -6.40 -9.05
CA ASN A 299 -24.93 -7.05 -7.83
C ASN A 299 -24.20 -6.58 -6.56
N GLU A 300 -23.02 -5.97 -6.72
CA GLU A 300 -22.18 -5.39 -5.66
C GLU A 300 -22.40 -3.88 -5.51
#